data_AF-A0A9E6A4A3-F1
#
_entry.id   AF-A0A9E6A4A3-F1
#
_cell.length_a   1.000
_cell.length_b   1.000
_cell.length_c   1.000
_cell.angle_alpha   90.00
_cell.angle_beta   90.00
_cell.angle_gamma   90.00
#
_symmetry.space_group_name_H-M   'P 1'
#
loop_
_entity.id
_entity.type
_entity.pdbx_description
1 polymer ?
#
loop_
_entity_poly.entity_id
_entity_poly.type
_entity_poly.pdbx_seq_one_letter_code
_entity_poly.pdbx_strand_id
1 'polypeptide(L)'
;MPEHKPHDIIEFPNTSDLRLSEDQMALEFVQAECHRRRYVALWHKWMRFGDGIWYPDETYETFDAIRPIVRARANSVLREGKSIARAMKLSSAATVAGIEKLARADRRVAATSDQWDTDPMVLGVPGGVINLLTGKMRPATPEDYLTRRASVLPDPEMPTPAWDKFLTFVTEGDEEYIAFLQRMCGYCLTGSTIEQVLFFVYGDGGNGKSVFVEVLARILSGYQQVAAMETFIDTGRTSHPTDLAMLRAARLVTAQETEQGRRWNESRIKQLTGGDQITARFMRQDFFTFTPQFKLVISGNHKPSLKSVDQAMRRRMRLLPFVRKVPDDEIDLQLLEKLMAEAPGILSWMIEGCLKWQRQGLGSCAKVDAATTDYLREEDAVGNWISDCCIQRSGDFESSAKLFDSWKSYADAANEHAGNKKTFSQALLKRGFQASRKGQVRGFMGITVKSGAPHG
;
A
#
# COMPACT_ATOMS: atom_id res chain seq x y z
N MET A 1 -30.91 -2.99 -9.20
CA MET A 1 -31.47 -1.71 -8.70
C MET A 1 -32.77 -1.46 -9.43
N PRO A 2 -33.85 -1.00 -8.78
CA PRO A 2 -35.06 -0.66 -9.50
C PRO A 2 -34.74 0.53 -10.41
N GLU A 3 -35.07 0.40 -11.70
CA GLU A 3 -34.98 1.47 -12.68
C GLU A 3 -35.74 2.69 -12.15
N HIS A 4 -35.01 3.75 -11.83
CA HIS A 4 -35.60 5.04 -11.51
C HIS A 4 -36.24 5.55 -12.81
N LYS A 5 -37.57 5.50 -12.89
CA LYS A 5 -38.29 6.26 -13.91
C LYS A 5 -37.85 7.72 -13.79
N PRO A 6 -37.52 8.41 -14.91
CA PRO A 6 -37.27 9.84 -14.85
C PRO A 6 -38.52 10.49 -14.25
N HIS A 7 -38.34 11.23 -13.16
CA HIS A 7 -39.41 12.03 -12.58
C HIS A 7 -40.00 12.88 -13.71
N ASP A 8 -41.32 12.80 -13.87
CA ASP A 8 -42.07 13.61 -14.83
C ASP A 8 -41.61 15.07 -14.70
N ILE A 9 -40.95 15.56 -15.74
CA ILE A 9 -40.61 16.98 -15.85
C ILE A 9 -41.95 17.70 -15.99
N ILE A 10 -42.41 18.32 -14.91
CA ILE A 10 -43.50 19.28 -14.99
C ILE A 10 -42.96 20.43 -15.85
N GLU A 11 -43.40 20.51 -17.11
CA GLU A 11 -43.08 21.64 -17.97
C GLU A 11 -43.69 22.91 -17.37
N PHE A 12 -42.86 23.66 -16.64
CA PHE A 12 -43.25 24.98 -16.20
C PHE A 12 -43.29 25.93 -17.41
N PRO A 13 -44.32 26.79 -17.54
CA PRO A 13 -44.40 27.75 -18.63
C PRO A 13 -43.14 28.62 -18.64
N ASN A 14 -42.58 28.84 -19.85
CA ASN A 14 -41.33 29.57 -20.12
C ASN A 14 -41.47 31.06 -19.72
N THR A 15 -41.52 31.30 -18.41
CA THR A 15 -41.66 32.61 -17.79
C THR A 15 -40.26 33.10 -17.40
N SER A 16 -39.96 34.35 -17.70
CA SER A 16 -38.64 34.96 -17.43
C SER A 16 -38.21 34.89 -15.96
N ASP A 17 -39.13 34.67 -15.04
CA ASP A 17 -38.87 34.59 -13.59
C ASP A 17 -38.25 33.25 -13.14
N LEU A 18 -38.54 32.14 -13.81
CA LEU A 18 -37.93 30.84 -13.50
C LEU A 18 -36.42 30.83 -13.77
N ARG A 19 -35.96 31.63 -14.74
CA ARG A 19 -34.54 31.81 -15.07
C ARG A 19 -33.73 32.47 -13.96
N LEU A 20 -34.39 33.08 -12.97
CA LEU A 20 -33.77 33.75 -11.84
C LEU A 20 -33.85 32.92 -10.55
N SER A 21 -34.36 31.68 -10.61
CA SER A 21 -34.43 30.79 -9.46
C SER A 21 -33.06 30.19 -9.13
N GLU A 22 -32.84 29.86 -7.85
CA GLU A 22 -31.65 29.14 -7.39
C GLU A 22 -31.52 27.76 -8.05
N ASP A 23 -32.65 27.09 -8.31
CA ASP A 23 -32.70 25.78 -8.96
C ASP A 23 -32.22 25.83 -10.42
N GLN A 24 -32.70 26.80 -11.20
CA GLN A 24 -32.26 26.95 -12.59
C GLN A 24 -30.78 27.32 -12.69
N MET A 25 -30.28 28.16 -11.78
CA MET A 25 -28.85 28.50 -11.70
C MET A 25 -28.01 27.30 -11.24
N ALA A 26 -28.53 26.44 -10.37
CA ALA A 26 -27.88 25.19 -9.98
C ALA A 26 -27.80 24.21 -11.17
N LEU A 27 -28.87 24.07 -11.96
CA LEU A 27 -28.87 23.24 -13.17
C LEU A 27 -27.86 23.75 -14.21
N GLU A 28 -27.75 25.06 -14.39
CA GLU A 28 -26.76 25.70 -15.27
C GLU A 28 -25.33 25.46 -14.77
N PHE A 29 -25.09 25.66 -13.47
CA PHE A 29 -23.80 25.36 -12.85
C PHE A 29 -23.40 23.90 -13.06
N VAL A 30 -24.30 22.96 -12.78
CA VAL A 30 -24.05 21.54 -12.95
C VAL A 30 -23.82 21.21 -14.43
N GLN A 31 -24.61 21.75 -15.36
CA GLN A 31 -24.41 21.51 -16.79
C GLN A 31 -23.03 21.97 -17.26
N ALA A 32 -22.53 23.09 -16.75
CA ALA A 32 -21.20 23.58 -17.06
C ALA A 32 -20.09 22.77 -16.39
N GLU A 33 -20.28 22.33 -15.14
CA GLU A 33 -19.20 21.80 -14.31
C GLU A 33 -19.25 20.28 -14.09
N CYS A 34 -20.28 19.57 -14.56
CA CYS A 34 -20.47 18.14 -14.30
C CYS A 34 -19.35 17.25 -14.86
N HIS A 35 -18.52 17.74 -15.78
CA HIS A 35 -17.36 16.98 -16.26
C HIS A 35 -16.11 17.21 -15.40
N ARG A 36 -16.11 18.22 -14.52
CA ARG A 36 -14.96 18.61 -13.68
C ARG A 36 -15.23 18.57 -12.20
N ARG A 37 -16.48 18.40 -11.76
CA ARG A 37 -16.86 18.38 -10.35
C ARG A 37 -17.64 17.13 -9.98
N ARG A 38 -17.36 16.63 -8.80
CA ARG A 38 -18.13 15.59 -8.13
C ARG A 38 -18.38 15.99 -6.69
N TYR A 39 -19.51 15.63 -6.13
CA TYR A 39 -19.80 15.78 -4.72
C TYR A 39 -19.87 14.41 -4.05
N VAL A 40 -19.06 14.21 -3.02
CA VAL A 40 -19.06 13.00 -2.19
C VAL A 40 -19.84 13.29 -0.92
N ALA A 41 -21.09 12.84 -0.88
CA ALA A 41 -22.02 13.14 0.21
C ALA A 41 -21.51 12.63 1.57
N LEU A 42 -20.93 11.43 1.62
CA LEU A 42 -20.36 10.85 2.84
C LEU A 42 -19.18 11.66 3.39
N TRP A 43 -18.42 12.32 2.52
CA TRP A 43 -17.29 13.18 2.92
C TRP A 43 -17.70 14.63 3.15
N HIS A 44 -18.95 14.98 2.83
CA HIS A 44 -19.44 16.35 2.75
C HIS A 44 -18.50 17.26 1.94
N LYS A 45 -17.94 16.74 0.84
CA LYS A 45 -16.84 17.41 0.13
C LYS A 45 -17.01 17.37 -1.38
N TRP A 46 -16.72 18.49 -2.02
CA TRP A 46 -16.56 18.58 -3.47
C TRP A 46 -15.17 18.10 -3.89
N MET A 47 -15.12 17.40 -5.02
CA MET A 47 -13.92 16.97 -5.70
C MET A 47 -13.87 17.70 -7.04
N ARG A 48 -12.67 18.15 -7.44
CA ARG A 48 -12.42 18.78 -8.73
C ARG A 48 -11.42 17.98 -9.54
N PHE A 49 -11.75 17.75 -10.80
CA PHE A 49 -10.84 17.19 -11.78
C PHE A 49 -9.90 18.28 -12.34
N GLY A 50 -8.60 17.98 -12.35
CA GLY A 50 -7.55 18.82 -12.94
C GLY A 50 -6.26 18.02 -13.08
N ASP A 51 -5.39 18.40 -14.02
CA ASP A 51 -4.07 17.77 -14.22
C ASP A 51 -4.11 16.22 -14.29
N GLY A 52 -5.22 15.67 -14.78
CA GLY A 52 -5.49 14.25 -14.94
C GLY A 52 -5.97 13.49 -13.69
N ILE A 53 -6.17 14.16 -12.55
CA ILE A 53 -6.65 13.53 -11.31
C ILE A 53 -7.70 14.40 -10.58
N TRP A 54 -8.30 13.84 -9.54
CA TRP A 54 -9.29 14.49 -8.70
C TRP A 54 -8.68 15.00 -7.40
N TYR A 55 -8.95 16.26 -7.08
CA TYR A 55 -8.52 16.93 -5.86
C TYR A 55 -9.70 17.25 -4.97
N PRO A 56 -9.57 17.13 -3.64
CA PRO A 56 -10.53 17.73 -2.73
C PRO A 56 -10.58 19.26 -2.92
N ASP A 57 -11.78 19.84 -2.92
CA ASP A 57 -11.95 21.29 -2.82
C ASP A 57 -11.67 21.71 -1.37
N GLU A 58 -10.52 22.34 -1.15
CA GLU A 58 -10.07 22.82 0.16
C GLU A 58 -10.08 24.34 0.27
N THR A 59 -10.46 25.04 -0.82
CA THR A 59 -10.32 26.50 -0.94
C THR A 59 -11.63 27.21 -1.28
N TYR A 60 -12.76 26.49 -1.24
CA TYR A 60 -14.09 26.99 -1.65
C TYR A 60 -14.17 27.32 -3.14
N GLU A 61 -13.43 26.60 -3.98
CA GLU A 61 -13.40 26.85 -5.42
C GLU A 61 -14.78 26.64 -6.06
N THR A 62 -15.54 25.67 -5.58
CA THR A 62 -16.93 25.43 -6.02
C THR A 62 -17.83 26.64 -5.74
N PHE A 63 -17.68 27.25 -4.56
CA PHE A 63 -18.42 28.46 -4.21
C PHE A 63 -18.00 29.63 -5.09
N ASP A 64 -16.69 29.80 -5.35
CA ASP A 64 -16.23 30.88 -6.22
C ASP A 64 -16.74 30.71 -7.66
N ALA A 65 -16.77 29.47 -8.18
CA ALA A 65 -17.29 29.16 -9.51
C ALA A 65 -18.79 29.48 -9.69
N ILE A 66 -19.59 29.47 -8.62
CA ILE A 66 -21.01 29.85 -8.65
C ILE A 66 -21.18 31.38 -8.74
N ARG A 67 -20.27 32.17 -8.15
CA ARG A 67 -20.42 33.63 -8.04
C ARG A 67 -20.53 34.35 -9.39
N PRO A 68 -19.76 34.00 -10.45
CA PRO A 68 -19.93 34.57 -11.78
C PRO A 68 -21.34 34.38 -12.36
N ILE A 69 -21.96 33.20 -12.19
CA ILE A 69 -23.31 32.90 -12.68
C ILE A 69 -24.30 33.85 -12.02
N VAL A 70 -24.21 33.96 -10.70
CA VAL A 70 -25.07 34.84 -9.91
C VAL A 70 -24.89 36.31 -10.29
N ARG A 71 -23.64 36.79 -10.47
CA ARG A 71 -23.36 38.16 -10.93
C ARG A 71 -23.92 38.43 -12.33
N ALA A 72 -23.78 37.48 -13.24
CA ALA A 72 -24.33 37.59 -14.59
C ALA A 72 -25.86 37.72 -14.56
N ARG A 73 -26.54 36.93 -13.73
CA ARG A 73 -28.01 37.01 -13.53
C ARG A 73 -28.43 38.34 -12.91
N ALA A 74 -27.73 38.81 -11.88
CA ALA A 74 -27.98 40.11 -11.28
C ALA A 74 -27.81 41.26 -12.29
N ASN A 75 -26.77 41.22 -13.12
CA ASN A 75 -26.55 42.22 -14.18
C ASN A 75 -27.65 42.19 -15.26
N SER A 76 -28.17 41.01 -15.62
CA SER A 76 -29.31 40.90 -16.56
C SER A 76 -30.55 41.60 -16.01
N VAL A 77 -30.87 41.39 -14.73
CA VAL A 77 -31.99 42.05 -14.05
C VAL A 77 -31.86 43.58 -14.12
N LEU A 78 -30.67 44.11 -13.85
CA LEU A 78 -30.42 45.56 -13.92
C LEU A 78 -30.56 46.10 -15.36
N ARG A 79 -30.05 45.38 -16.36
CA ARG A 79 -30.15 45.77 -17.78
C ARG A 79 -31.58 45.76 -18.32
N GLU A 80 -32.41 44.85 -17.82
CA GLU A 80 -33.84 44.79 -18.14
C GLU A 80 -34.67 45.89 -17.43
N GLY A 81 -34.02 46.82 -16.73
CA GLY A 81 -34.69 47.89 -15.99
C GLY A 81 -35.46 47.41 -14.75
N LYS A 82 -35.17 46.20 -14.26
CA LYS A 82 -35.85 45.59 -13.11
C LYS A 82 -35.22 46.02 -11.77
N SER A 83 -35.87 45.64 -10.67
CA SER A 83 -35.55 46.06 -9.29
C SER A 83 -34.09 45.81 -8.85
N ILE A 84 -33.42 46.87 -8.37
CA ILE A 84 -32.09 46.81 -7.73
C ILE A 84 -32.10 45.87 -6.53
N ALA A 85 -33.17 45.88 -5.72
CA ALA A 85 -33.30 44.99 -4.57
C ALA A 85 -33.27 43.51 -4.98
N ARG A 86 -33.83 43.18 -6.15
CA ARG A 86 -33.80 41.81 -6.70
C ARG A 86 -32.39 41.42 -7.18
N ALA A 87 -31.68 42.34 -7.83
CA ALA A 87 -30.29 42.12 -8.22
C ALA A 87 -29.37 41.91 -6.99
N MET A 88 -29.53 42.74 -5.95
CA MET A 88 -28.80 42.59 -4.67
C MET A 88 -29.06 41.24 -4.02
N LYS A 89 -30.34 40.82 -3.96
CA LYS A 89 -30.73 39.52 -3.40
C LYS A 89 -30.06 38.36 -4.15
N LEU A 90 -30.06 38.40 -5.49
CA LEU A 90 -29.39 37.39 -6.31
C LEU A 90 -27.90 37.32 -5.94
N SER A 91 -27.19 38.44 -5.87
CA SER A 91 -25.77 38.49 -5.51
C SER A 91 -25.42 38.20 -4.05
N SER A 92 -26.38 37.77 -3.23
CA SER A 92 -26.17 37.49 -1.81
C SER A 92 -25.44 36.16 -1.57
N ALA A 93 -24.74 36.06 -0.43
CA ALA A 93 -24.12 34.81 0.01
C ALA A 93 -25.16 33.68 0.22
N ALA A 94 -26.38 34.04 0.64
CA ALA A 94 -27.46 33.08 0.83
C ALA A 94 -27.85 32.41 -0.50
N THR A 95 -27.94 33.17 -1.59
CA THR A 95 -28.24 32.62 -2.92
C THR A 95 -27.13 31.74 -3.45
N VAL A 96 -25.86 32.12 -3.27
CA VAL A 96 -24.72 31.26 -3.64
C VAL A 96 -24.77 29.93 -2.87
N ALA A 97 -25.04 29.97 -1.57
CA ALA A 97 -25.17 28.76 -0.74
C ALA A 97 -26.41 27.92 -1.09
N GLY A 98 -27.52 28.56 -1.48
CA GLY A 98 -28.71 27.88 -1.97
C GLY A 98 -28.44 27.11 -3.27
N ILE A 99 -27.75 27.74 -4.22
CA ILE A 99 -27.32 27.12 -5.47
C ILE A 99 -26.39 25.93 -5.21
N GLU A 100 -25.39 26.07 -4.34
CA GLU A 100 -24.49 24.96 -4.00
C GLU A 100 -25.24 23.76 -3.39
N LYS A 101 -26.19 24.04 -2.48
CA LYS A 101 -27.03 23.00 -1.84
C LYS A 101 -27.90 22.24 -2.83
N LEU A 102 -28.41 22.91 -3.86
CA LEU A 102 -29.19 22.27 -4.93
C LEU A 102 -28.26 21.51 -5.88
N ALA A 103 -27.15 22.13 -6.30
CA ALA A 103 -26.18 21.53 -7.21
C ALA A 103 -25.57 20.24 -6.65
N ARG A 104 -25.21 20.18 -5.37
CA ARG A 104 -24.63 18.98 -4.76
C ARG A 104 -25.60 17.79 -4.67
N ALA A 105 -26.90 18.03 -4.83
CA ALA A 105 -27.93 16.98 -4.87
C ALA A 105 -28.17 16.45 -6.30
N ASP A 106 -27.63 17.09 -7.33
CA ASP A 106 -27.78 16.66 -8.72
C ASP A 106 -27.01 15.36 -9.00
N ARG A 107 -27.67 14.41 -9.65
CA ARG A 107 -27.13 13.07 -9.92
C ARG A 107 -25.92 13.09 -10.86
N ARG A 108 -25.77 14.11 -11.71
CA ARG A 108 -24.66 14.23 -12.67
C ARG A 108 -23.32 14.52 -11.99
N VAL A 109 -23.34 15.08 -10.79
CA VAL A 109 -22.14 15.34 -9.98
C VAL A 109 -22.02 14.39 -8.79
N ALA A 110 -23.02 13.54 -8.52
CA ALA A 110 -22.96 12.63 -7.39
C ALA A 110 -21.81 11.63 -7.52
N ALA A 111 -21.05 11.45 -6.45
CA ALA A 111 -19.97 10.47 -6.32
C ALA A 111 -20.09 9.71 -5.00
N THR A 112 -19.76 8.43 -5.04
CA THR A 112 -19.65 7.62 -3.81
C THR A 112 -18.23 7.68 -3.26
N SER A 113 -18.04 7.26 -2.01
CA SER A 113 -16.72 7.24 -1.40
C SER A 113 -15.85 6.09 -1.88
N ASP A 114 -16.40 5.06 -2.53
CA ASP A 114 -15.73 3.81 -2.91
C ASP A 114 -15.30 3.74 -4.38
N GLN A 115 -15.68 4.72 -5.21
CA GLN A 115 -15.33 4.74 -6.64
C GLN A 115 -13.91 5.25 -6.96
N TRP A 116 -13.21 5.82 -5.96
CA TRP A 116 -11.90 6.48 -6.14
C TRP A 116 -10.74 5.51 -6.06
N ASP A 117 -9.76 5.64 -6.98
CA ASP A 117 -8.54 4.82 -7.06
C ASP A 117 -8.81 3.30 -7.07
N THR A 118 -9.82 2.88 -7.83
CA THR A 118 -10.33 1.49 -7.81
C THR A 118 -9.61 0.55 -8.76
N ASP A 119 -9.11 1.04 -9.91
CA ASP A 119 -8.42 0.20 -10.89
C ASP A 119 -6.95 -0.02 -10.49
N PRO A 120 -6.56 -1.26 -10.12
CA PRO A 120 -5.19 -1.55 -9.70
C PRO A 120 -4.17 -1.49 -10.85
N MET A 121 -4.62 -1.49 -12.11
CA MET A 121 -3.75 -1.53 -13.29
C MET A 121 -3.70 -0.21 -14.07
N VAL A 122 -4.27 0.86 -13.52
CA VAL A 122 -4.13 2.22 -14.08
C VAL A 122 -3.22 3.05 -13.20
N LEU A 123 -2.12 3.58 -13.73
CA LEU A 123 -1.21 4.47 -13.02
C LEU A 123 -1.39 5.92 -13.50
N GLY A 124 -1.79 6.82 -12.61
CA GLY A 124 -1.80 8.26 -12.90
C GLY A 124 -0.37 8.79 -13.00
N VAL A 125 -0.11 9.63 -14.00
CA VAL A 125 1.17 10.33 -14.23
C VAL A 125 0.89 11.78 -14.65
N PRO A 126 1.86 12.70 -14.62
CA PRO A 126 1.68 14.01 -15.22
C PRO A 126 1.23 13.90 -16.68
N GLY A 127 0.13 14.56 -17.04
CA GLY A 127 -0.39 14.59 -18.40
C GLY A 127 -1.25 13.40 -18.84
N GLY A 128 -1.45 12.37 -17.99
CA GLY A 128 -2.35 11.27 -18.35
C GLY A 128 -2.30 10.07 -17.42
N VAL A 129 -2.65 8.90 -17.97
CA VAL A 129 -2.61 7.63 -17.25
C VAL A 129 -1.93 6.56 -18.08
N ILE A 130 -1.32 5.60 -17.40
CA ILE A 130 -0.67 4.44 -18.00
C ILE A 130 -1.51 3.21 -17.69
N ASN A 131 -1.89 2.49 -18.74
CA ASN A 131 -2.45 1.15 -18.57
C ASN A 131 -1.30 0.17 -18.34
N LEU A 132 -1.10 -0.23 -17.09
CA LEU A 132 -0.02 -1.12 -16.67
C LEU A 132 -0.11 -2.52 -17.30
N LEU A 133 -1.27 -2.96 -17.80
CA LEU A 133 -1.38 -4.21 -18.56
C LEU A 133 -0.63 -4.16 -19.88
N THR A 134 -0.51 -2.96 -20.46
CA THR A 134 0.07 -2.76 -21.80
C THR A 134 1.33 -1.89 -21.80
N GLY A 135 1.58 -1.15 -20.72
CA GLY A 135 2.62 -0.11 -20.63
C GLY A 135 2.29 1.16 -21.43
N LYS A 136 1.12 1.25 -22.06
CA LYS A 136 0.76 2.38 -22.93
C LYS A 136 0.10 3.51 -22.15
N MET A 137 0.46 4.73 -22.51
CA MET A 137 -0.16 5.94 -22.00
C MET A 137 -1.40 6.32 -22.81
N ARG A 138 -2.40 6.90 -22.12
CA ARG A 138 -3.50 7.64 -22.74
C ARG A 138 -3.80 8.91 -21.93
N PRO A 139 -4.52 9.88 -22.51
CA PRO A 139 -5.07 10.98 -21.74
C PRO A 139 -5.92 10.48 -20.58
N ALA A 140 -5.81 11.17 -19.44
CA ALA A 140 -6.67 10.93 -18.29
C ALA A 140 -8.07 11.47 -18.55
N THR A 141 -9.08 10.74 -18.09
CA THR A 141 -10.49 11.14 -18.17
C THR A 141 -11.08 11.26 -16.77
N PRO A 142 -12.09 12.13 -16.54
CA PRO A 142 -12.78 12.23 -15.26
C PRO A 142 -13.29 10.88 -14.73
N GLU A 143 -13.64 9.97 -15.63
CA GLU A 143 -14.14 8.62 -15.35
C GLU A 143 -13.06 7.65 -14.80
N ASP A 144 -11.78 8.05 -14.82
CA ASP A 144 -10.70 7.26 -14.21
C ASP A 144 -10.74 7.29 -12.68
N TYR A 145 -11.41 8.29 -12.10
CA TYR A 145 -11.57 8.49 -10.65
C TYR A 145 -10.27 8.36 -9.83
N LEU A 146 -9.13 8.75 -10.41
CA LEU A 146 -7.84 8.76 -9.74
C LEU A 146 -7.72 10.00 -8.87
N THR A 147 -7.27 9.84 -7.62
CA THR A 147 -6.88 10.95 -6.74
C THR A 147 -5.36 10.99 -6.54
N ARG A 148 -4.65 9.97 -7.01
CA ARG A 148 -3.19 9.83 -6.87
C ARG A 148 -2.51 9.76 -8.24
N ARG A 149 -1.25 10.20 -8.29
CA ARG A 149 -0.37 10.07 -9.46
C ARG A 149 1.09 9.92 -9.05
N ALA A 150 1.91 9.34 -9.92
CA ALA A 150 3.36 9.40 -9.83
C ALA A 150 3.87 10.85 -10.05
N SER A 151 5.11 11.13 -9.66
CA SER A 151 5.70 12.47 -9.74
C SER A 151 6.19 12.85 -11.14
N VAL A 152 6.50 11.87 -11.98
CA VAL A 152 7.12 12.05 -13.30
C VAL A 152 6.34 11.32 -14.39
N LEU A 153 6.45 11.83 -15.61
CA LEU A 153 6.01 11.15 -16.82
C LEU A 153 7.12 10.15 -17.23
N PRO A 154 6.82 8.92 -17.68
CA PRO A 154 7.83 8.02 -18.19
C PRO A 154 8.44 8.54 -19.49
N ASP A 155 9.74 8.32 -19.65
CA ASP A 155 10.46 8.54 -20.90
C ASP A 155 11.28 7.29 -21.24
N PRO A 156 10.86 6.44 -22.19
CA PRO A 156 11.58 5.22 -22.55
C PRO A 156 12.93 5.48 -23.21
N GLU A 157 13.15 6.67 -23.76
CA GLU A 157 14.38 7.06 -24.45
C GLU A 157 15.38 7.75 -23.52
N MET A 158 14.96 8.10 -22.29
CA MET A 158 15.84 8.70 -21.30
C MET A 158 16.83 7.65 -20.78
N PRO A 159 18.15 7.84 -20.99
CA PRO A 159 19.15 6.94 -20.45
C PRO A 159 19.24 7.08 -18.92
N THR A 160 19.56 5.98 -18.24
CA THR A 160 19.63 5.93 -16.77
C THR A 160 21.00 5.48 -16.24
N PRO A 161 22.12 6.07 -16.68
CA PRO A 161 23.45 5.57 -16.33
C PRO A 161 23.78 5.63 -14.83
N ALA A 162 23.27 6.62 -14.09
CA ALA A 162 23.46 6.68 -12.64
C ALA A 162 22.66 5.59 -11.94
N TRP A 163 21.43 5.33 -12.39
CA TRP A 163 20.60 4.22 -11.90
C TRP A 163 21.23 2.86 -12.20
N ASP A 164 21.73 2.63 -13.41
CA ASP A 164 22.37 1.37 -13.81
C ASP A 164 23.64 1.12 -13.00
N LYS A 165 24.46 2.17 -12.81
CA LYS A 165 25.65 2.10 -11.94
C LYS A 165 25.26 1.81 -10.49
N PHE A 166 24.20 2.44 -9.99
CA PHE A 166 23.69 2.22 -8.64
C PHE A 166 23.18 0.79 -8.44
N LEU A 167 22.38 0.27 -9.39
CA LEU A 167 21.90 -1.10 -9.35
C LEU A 167 23.05 -2.11 -9.42
N THR A 168 23.99 -1.92 -10.33
CA THR A 168 25.21 -2.74 -10.41
C THR A 168 25.97 -2.72 -9.09
N PHE A 169 26.08 -1.55 -8.44
CA PHE A 169 26.74 -1.42 -7.15
C PHE A 169 26.03 -2.23 -6.05
N VAL A 170 24.72 -2.03 -5.85
CA VAL A 170 23.98 -2.63 -4.73
C VAL A 170 23.74 -4.13 -4.91
N THR A 171 23.72 -4.60 -6.15
CA THR A 171 23.55 -6.02 -6.50
C THR A 171 24.87 -6.76 -6.66
N GLU A 172 26.01 -6.05 -6.68
CA GLU A 172 27.34 -6.58 -7.00
C GLU A 172 27.42 -7.16 -8.44
N GLY A 173 26.67 -6.56 -9.37
CA GLY A 173 26.59 -7.00 -10.76
C GLY A 173 25.77 -8.26 -10.99
N ASP A 174 24.96 -8.67 -10.00
CA ASP A 174 24.06 -9.81 -10.12
C ASP A 174 22.84 -9.45 -10.98
N GLU A 175 22.88 -9.82 -12.26
CA GLU A 175 21.82 -9.58 -13.24
C GLU A 175 20.48 -10.26 -12.86
N GLU A 176 20.50 -11.42 -12.20
CA GLU A 176 19.27 -12.07 -11.74
C GLU A 176 18.61 -11.22 -10.65
N TYR A 177 19.42 -10.66 -9.75
CA TYR A 177 18.93 -9.79 -8.69
C TYR A 177 18.46 -8.43 -9.23
N ILE A 178 19.14 -7.83 -10.21
CA ILE A 178 18.69 -6.63 -10.91
C ILE A 178 17.32 -6.87 -11.56
N ALA A 179 17.15 -7.99 -12.28
CA ALA A 179 15.89 -8.36 -12.91
C ALA A 179 14.78 -8.59 -11.87
N PHE A 180 15.10 -9.19 -10.72
CA PHE A 180 14.15 -9.34 -9.61
C PHE A 180 13.72 -7.98 -9.04
N LEU A 181 14.67 -7.07 -8.81
CA LEU A 181 14.37 -5.70 -8.34
C LEU A 181 13.51 -4.95 -9.35
N GLN A 182 13.74 -5.14 -10.65
CA GLN A 182 12.90 -4.55 -11.70
C GLN A 182 11.45 -5.03 -11.61
N ARG A 183 11.24 -6.35 -11.49
CA ARG A 183 9.89 -6.92 -11.32
C ARG A 183 9.23 -6.43 -10.03
N MET A 184 9.98 -6.34 -8.94
CA MET A 184 9.50 -5.81 -7.66
C MET A 184 9.07 -4.34 -7.77
N CYS A 185 9.90 -3.49 -8.38
CA CYS A 185 9.58 -2.08 -8.57
C CYS A 185 8.36 -1.91 -9.49
N GLY A 186 8.25 -2.72 -10.54
CA GLY A 186 7.07 -2.74 -11.41
C GLY A 186 5.80 -3.23 -10.72
N TYR A 187 5.90 -4.22 -9.84
CA TYR A 187 4.80 -4.66 -9.01
C TYR A 187 4.34 -3.55 -8.05
N CYS A 188 5.29 -2.77 -7.50
CA CYS A 188 5.03 -1.55 -6.72
C CYS A 188 4.21 -0.48 -7.46
N LEU A 189 4.22 -0.45 -8.79
CA LEU A 189 3.38 0.48 -9.57
C LEU A 189 1.90 0.10 -9.57
N THR A 190 1.54 -1.16 -9.32
CA THR A 190 0.15 -1.64 -9.39
C THR A 190 -0.59 -1.43 -8.07
N GLY A 191 -1.91 -1.64 -8.05
CA GLY A 191 -2.70 -1.87 -6.84
C GLY A 191 -2.82 -3.35 -6.46
N SER A 192 -2.14 -4.26 -7.17
CA SER A 192 -2.24 -5.70 -6.92
C SER A 192 -1.48 -6.11 -5.68
N THR A 193 -2.06 -7.05 -4.93
CA THR A 193 -1.49 -7.71 -3.74
C THR A 193 -1.38 -9.22 -3.93
N ILE A 194 -1.48 -9.73 -5.16
CA ILE A 194 -1.57 -11.17 -5.49
C ILE A 194 -0.37 -12.00 -4.99
N GLU A 195 0.82 -11.40 -4.90
CA GLU A 195 2.04 -12.07 -4.39
C GLU A 195 2.01 -12.22 -2.86
N GLN A 196 1.20 -11.41 -2.16
CA GLN A 196 1.11 -11.36 -0.71
C GLN A 196 2.46 -11.17 -0.01
N VAL A 197 3.40 -10.42 -0.58
CA VAL A 197 4.76 -10.27 -0.02
C VAL A 197 4.98 -8.95 0.73
N LEU A 198 5.92 -9.02 1.68
CA LEU A 198 6.62 -7.93 2.34
C LEU A 198 8.10 -8.02 1.94
N PHE A 199 8.64 -6.89 1.51
CA PHE A 199 10.06 -6.76 1.18
C PHE A 199 10.80 -6.16 2.37
N PHE A 200 11.83 -6.85 2.84
CA PHE A 200 12.71 -6.36 3.90
C PHE A 200 14.11 -6.07 3.35
N VAL A 201 14.42 -4.79 3.17
CA VAL A 201 15.71 -4.30 2.65
C VAL A 201 16.70 -4.19 3.80
N TYR A 202 17.78 -4.97 3.79
CA TYR A 202 18.69 -5.06 4.94
C TYR A 202 20.18 -4.94 4.58
N GLY A 203 20.97 -4.51 5.57
CA GLY A 203 22.44 -4.34 5.48
C GLY A 203 22.95 -3.45 6.62
N ASP A 204 24.26 -3.33 6.80
CA ASP A 204 24.85 -2.73 8.01
C ASP A 204 25.02 -1.19 7.98
N GLY A 205 24.45 -0.51 6.98
CA GLY A 205 24.47 0.94 6.84
C GLY A 205 25.50 1.40 5.79
N GLY A 206 25.19 2.49 5.09
CA GLY A 206 26.05 2.97 4.00
C GLY A 206 26.07 2.06 2.76
N ASN A 207 25.00 1.30 2.52
CA ASN A 207 24.90 0.34 1.41
C ASN A 207 23.92 0.77 0.30
N GLY A 208 23.38 1.99 0.34
CA GLY A 208 22.40 2.46 -0.64
C GLY A 208 20.93 2.08 -0.38
N LYS A 209 20.62 1.38 0.72
CA LYS A 209 19.23 0.97 1.09
C LYS A 209 18.23 2.12 1.09
N SER A 210 18.55 3.17 1.86
CA SER A 210 17.68 4.32 2.01
C SER A 210 17.54 5.07 0.68
N VAL A 211 18.61 5.13 -0.13
CA VAL A 211 18.58 5.77 -1.45
C VAL A 211 17.65 5.01 -2.40
N PHE A 212 17.74 3.68 -2.46
CA PHE A 212 16.84 2.86 -3.28
C PHE A 212 15.37 3.07 -2.90
N VAL A 213 15.04 2.95 -1.61
CA VAL A 213 13.66 3.13 -1.13
C VAL A 213 13.16 4.56 -1.39
N GLU A 214 14.02 5.56 -1.24
CA GLU A 214 13.69 6.96 -1.46
C GLU A 214 13.43 7.27 -2.95
N VAL A 215 14.18 6.69 -3.89
CA VAL A 215 13.91 6.83 -5.33
C VAL A 215 12.51 6.30 -5.67
N LEU A 216 12.17 5.10 -5.19
CA LEU A 216 10.84 4.52 -5.38
C LEU A 216 9.75 5.41 -4.75
N ALA A 217 9.98 5.91 -3.53
CA ALA A 217 9.04 6.77 -2.83
C ALA A 217 8.80 8.10 -3.56
N ARG A 218 9.85 8.72 -4.11
CA ARG A 218 9.75 9.97 -4.87
C ARG A 218 9.06 9.78 -6.21
N ILE A 219 9.35 8.70 -6.93
CA ILE A 219 8.63 8.38 -8.18
C ILE A 219 7.15 8.13 -7.89
N LEU A 220 6.84 7.37 -6.83
CA LEU A 220 5.48 7.04 -6.41
C LEU A 220 4.88 8.04 -5.42
N SER A 221 5.33 9.31 -5.37
CA SER A 221 5.01 10.22 -4.25
C SER A 221 3.51 10.39 -3.95
N GLY A 222 2.64 10.39 -4.96
CA GLY A 222 1.19 10.43 -4.73
C GLY A 222 0.59 9.12 -4.20
N TYR A 223 1.26 7.99 -4.44
CA TYR A 223 0.87 6.63 -4.05
C TYR A 223 1.65 6.08 -2.84
N GLN A 224 2.71 6.76 -2.41
CA GLN A 224 3.55 6.31 -1.32
C GLN A 224 3.01 6.82 0.02
N GLN A 225 3.09 5.98 1.06
CA GLN A 225 2.80 6.35 2.43
C GLN A 225 3.90 5.84 3.37
N VAL A 226 4.26 6.63 4.36
CA VAL A 226 5.17 6.22 5.43
C VAL A 226 4.34 5.69 6.58
N ALA A 227 4.65 4.48 7.03
CA ALA A 227 4.07 3.89 8.23
C ALA A 227 5.11 3.84 9.36
N ALA A 228 4.65 4.06 10.58
CA ALA A 228 5.48 3.88 11.77
C ALA A 228 5.82 2.39 11.94
N MET A 229 7.04 2.06 12.36
CA MET A 229 7.49 0.67 12.47
C MET A 229 6.69 -0.12 13.50
N GLU A 230 6.16 0.57 14.51
CA GLU A 230 5.21 0.11 15.53
C GLU A 230 3.94 -0.51 14.94
N THR A 231 3.61 -0.18 13.68
CA THR A 231 2.51 -0.81 12.93
C THR A 231 2.81 -2.28 12.65
N PHE A 232 4.08 -2.63 12.40
CA PHE A 232 4.50 -3.95 11.93
C PHE A 232 5.13 -4.82 13.01
N ILE A 233 5.57 -4.24 14.13
CA ILE A 233 6.16 -4.96 15.25
C ILE A 233 5.17 -5.21 16.39
N ASP A 234 5.42 -6.25 17.18
CA ASP A 234 4.68 -6.49 18.41
C ASP A 234 5.11 -5.47 19.47
N THR A 235 4.15 -4.64 19.89
CA THR A 235 4.33 -3.64 20.95
C THR A 235 3.62 -4.05 22.24
N GLY A 236 2.96 -5.21 22.28
CA GLY A 236 2.08 -5.63 23.38
C GLY A 236 0.81 -4.79 23.53
N ARG A 237 0.59 -3.79 22.66
CA ARG A 237 -0.58 -2.92 22.64
C ARG A 237 -1.37 -3.12 21.35
N THR A 238 -2.68 -2.88 21.41
CA THR A 238 -3.51 -2.86 20.20
C THR A 238 -3.17 -1.63 19.37
N SER A 239 -2.60 -1.84 18.17
CA SER A 239 -2.29 -0.75 17.23
C SER A 239 -3.55 0.04 16.87
N HIS A 240 -3.39 1.36 16.70
CA HIS A 240 -4.53 2.26 16.52
C HIS A 240 -5.09 2.14 15.10
N PRO A 241 -6.43 2.03 14.94
CA PRO A 241 -7.07 2.01 13.62
C PRO A 241 -6.77 3.23 12.74
N THR A 242 -6.28 4.32 13.33
CA THR A 242 -5.84 5.54 12.64
C THR A 242 -4.59 5.31 11.81
N ASP A 243 -3.66 4.47 12.27
CA ASP A 243 -2.39 4.18 11.58
C ASP A 243 -2.65 3.53 10.22
N LEU A 244 -3.73 2.74 10.14
CA LEU A 244 -4.15 2.03 8.94
C LEU A 244 -4.97 2.91 7.98
N ALA A 245 -5.61 3.98 8.48
CA ALA A 245 -6.48 4.83 7.67
C ALA A 245 -5.70 5.58 6.57
N MET A 246 -4.47 5.97 6.88
CA MET A 246 -3.57 6.69 5.97
C MET A 246 -3.13 5.82 4.78
N LEU A 247 -3.17 4.49 4.91
CA LEU A 247 -2.68 3.56 3.90
C LEU A 247 -3.68 3.33 2.75
N ARG A 248 -4.86 3.93 2.83
CA ARG A 248 -5.87 3.86 1.79
C ARG A 248 -5.35 4.52 0.49
N ALA A 249 -5.58 3.83 -0.64
CA ALA A 249 -5.12 4.22 -1.98
C ALA A 249 -3.59 4.30 -2.15
N ALA A 250 -2.81 3.82 -1.16
CA ALA A 250 -1.37 3.65 -1.32
C ALA A 250 -1.04 2.45 -2.23
N ARG A 251 0.07 2.54 -2.95
CA ARG A 251 0.68 1.43 -3.70
C ARG A 251 2.02 0.98 -3.11
N LEU A 252 2.67 1.88 -2.38
CA LEU A 252 3.92 1.63 -1.68
C LEU A 252 3.79 2.13 -0.25
N VAL A 253 4.02 1.25 0.72
CA VAL A 253 4.11 1.62 2.14
C VAL A 253 5.51 1.32 2.61
N THR A 254 6.20 2.36 3.09
CA THR A 254 7.56 2.25 3.59
C THR A 254 7.62 2.41 5.10
N ALA A 255 8.59 1.74 5.71
CA ALA A 255 8.92 1.94 7.12
C ALA A 255 10.41 1.72 7.33
N GLN A 256 10.98 2.40 8.33
CA GLN A 256 12.37 2.28 8.72
C GLN A 256 12.46 1.64 10.11
N GLU A 257 13.24 0.58 10.22
CA GLU A 257 13.53 -0.08 11.49
C GLU A 257 14.75 0.57 12.15
N THR A 258 14.62 0.86 13.45
CA THR A 258 15.64 1.58 14.24
C THR A 258 16.06 0.84 15.51
N GLU A 259 15.33 -0.20 15.94
CA GLU A 259 15.58 -0.87 17.22
C GLU A 259 15.94 -2.36 17.03
N GLN A 260 17.01 -2.80 17.70
CA GLN A 260 17.35 -4.21 17.77
C GLN A 260 16.41 -4.96 18.73
N GLY A 261 16.13 -6.24 18.44
CA GLY A 261 15.42 -7.13 19.37
C GLY A 261 13.89 -7.03 19.34
N ARG A 262 13.31 -6.32 18.37
CA ARG A 262 11.86 -6.28 18.14
C ARG A 262 11.38 -7.55 17.43
N ARG A 263 10.08 -7.86 17.58
CA ARG A 263 9.42 -9.00 16.94
C ARG A 263 8.39 -8.54 15.94
N TRP A 264 8.22 -9.26 14.84
CA TRP A 264 7.14 -9.00 13.90
C TRP A 264 5.75 -9.27 14.51
N ASN A 265 4.79 -8.40 14.19
CA ASN A 265 3.38 -8.67 14.37
C ASN A 265 2.86 -9.51 13.18
N GLU A 266 3.11 -10.81 13.24
CA GLU A 266 2.76 -11.76 12.16
C GLU A 266 1.28 -11.69 11.75
N SER A 267 0.38 -11.48 12.72
CA SER A 267 -1.06 -11.34 12.44
C SER A 267 -1.34 -10.10 11.59
N ARG A 268 -0.73 -8.97 11.95
CA ARG A 268 -0.87 -7.73 11.20
C ARG A 268 -0.27 -7.82 9.80
N ILE A 269 0.91 -8.42 9.67
CA ILE A 269 1.54 -8.62 8.34
C ILE A 269 0.63 -9.48 7.47
N LYS A 270 0.09 -10.58 8.01
CA LYS A 270 -0.85 -11.45 7.29
C LYS A 270 -2.11 -10.70 6.84
N GLN A 271 -2.65 -9.83 7.68
CA GLN A 271 -3.79 -8.96 7.35
C GLN A 271 -3.44 -7.96 6.24
N LEU A 272 -2.31 -7.23 6.37
CA LEU A 272 -1.94 -6.16 5.44
C LEU A 272 -1.48 -6.67 4.07
N THR A 273 -0.89 -7.87 4.02
CA THR A 273 -0.44 -8.51 2.77
C THR A 273 -1.49 -9.43 2.16
N GLY A 274 -2.50 -9.84 2.92
CA GLY A 274 -3.44 -10.91 2.54
C GLY A 274 -4.48 -10.52 1.50
N GLY A 275 -4.72 -9.23 1.29
CA GLY A 275 -5.77 -8.72 0.40
C GLY A 275 -7.17 -8.72 1.03
N ASP A 276 -7.28 -9.04 2.31
CA ASP A 276 -8.54 -8.95 3.06
C ASP A 276 -8.91 -7.49 3.33
N GLN A 277 -10.21 -7.21 3.48
CA GLN A 277 -10.69 -5.88 3.84
C GLN A 277 -10.19 -5.45 5.22
N ILE A 278 -9.78 -4.19 5.32
CA ILE A 278 -9.31 -3.55 6.54
C ILE A 278 -10.26 -2.43 6.92
N THR A 279 -10.73 -2.47 8.15
CA THR A 279 -11.53 -1.41 8.76
C THR A 279 -10.63 -0.46 9.53
N ALA A 280 -10.72 0.83 9.22
CA ALA A 280 -9.89 1.91 9.78
C ALA A 280 -10.76 3.16 9.99
N ARG A 281 -10.23 4.16 10.71
CA ARG A 281 -10.90 5.46 10.86
C ARG A 281 -9.90 6.59 10.98
N PHE A 282 -10.24 7.75 10.46
CA PHE A 282 -9.48 8.96 10.81
C PHE A 282 -9.83 9.41 12.24
N MET A 283 -8.96 10.21 12.84
CA MET A 283 -9.17 10.72 14.19
C MET A 283 -10.47 11.53 14.26
N ARG A 284 -11.38 11.12 15.16
CA ARG A 284 -12.72 11.72 15.35
C ARG A 284 -13.63 11.62 14.11
N GLN A 285 -13.40 10.67 13.22
CA GLN A 285 -14.27 10.37 12.09
C GLN A 285 -14.83 8.95 12.17
N ASP A 286 -15.80 8.66 11.31
CA ASP A 286 -16.44 7.35 11.19
C ASP A 286 -15.47 6.29 10.64
N PHE A 287 -15.80 5.03 10.91
CA PHE A 287 -15.09 3.90 10.34
C PHE A 287 -15.38 3.77 8.85
N PHE A 288 -14.36 3.43 8.10
CA PHE A 288 -14.46 3.01 6.71
C PHE A 288 -13.68 1.72 6.50
N THR A 289 -14.01 1.02 5.43
CA THR A 289 -13.35 -0.23 5.06
C THR A 289 -12.75 -0.10 3.67
N PHE A 290 -11.55 -0.62 3.48
CA PHE A 290 -10.87 -0.66 2.19
C PHE A 290 -10.08 -1.95 2.03
N THR A 291 -9.84 -2.34 0.78
CA THR A 291 -8.94 -3.45 0.44
C THR A 291 -7.53 -2.90 0.23
N PRO A 292 -6.47 -3.48 0.84
CA PRO A 292 -5.09 -3.07 0.60
C PRO A 292 -4.69 -3.17 -0.87
N GLN A 293 -4.07 -2.11 -1.39
CA GLN A 293 -3.52 -2.04 -2.74
C GLN A 293 -1.99 -1.82 -2.76
N PHE A 294 -1.36 -1.85 -1.58
CA PHE A 294 0.05 -1.50 -1.41
C PHE A 294 0.96 -2.71 -1.23
N LYS A 295 2.24 -2.50 -1.50
CA LYS A 295 3.33 -3.40 -1.10
C LYS A 295 4.04 -2.79 0.10
N LEU A 296 4.43 -3.65 1.05
CA LEU A 296 5.21 -3.26 2.21
C LEU A 296 6.70 -3.35 1.86
N VAL A 297 7.43 -2.24 2.00
CA VAL A 297 8.88 -2.16 1.80
C VAL A 297 9.49 -1.58 3.05
N ILE A 298 10.03 -2.46 3.89
CA ILE A 298 10.60 -2.08 5.18
C ILE A 298 12.12 -2.15 5.05
N SER A 299 12.82 -1.10 5.49
CA SER A 299 14.28 -1.07 5.48
C SER A 299 14.85 -1.03 6.90
N GLY A 300 15.89 -1.80 7.19
CA GLY A 300 16.48 -1.86 8.52
C GLY A 300 17.89 -2.40 8.53
N ASN A 301 18.61 -2.14 9.62
CA ASN A 301 19.91 -2.78 9.87
C ASN A 301 19.74 -4.07 10.71
N HIS A 302 18.74 -4.11 11.57
CA HIS A 302 18.42 -5.28 12.39
C HIS A 302 17.17 -5.97 11.85
N LYS A 303 17.24 -7.29 11.67
CA LYS A 303 16.10 -8.10 11.24
C LYS A 303 15.21 -8.36 12.47
N PRO A 304 13.92 -7.97 12.48
CA PRO A 304 13.04 -8.30 13.60
C PRO A 304 12.85 -9.81 13.71
N SER A 305 12.70 -10.34 14.92
CA SER A 305 12.53 -11.78 15.14
C SER A 305 11.09 -12.24 14.87
N LEU A 306 10.92 -13.53 14.62
CA LEU A 306 9.62 -14.19 14.47
C LEU A 306 9.27 -14.97 15.74
N LYS A 307 7.98 -15.01 16.10
CA LYS A 307 7.54 -15.85 17.23
C LYS A 307 7.45 -17.31 16.81
N SER A 308 7.05 -17.55 15.58
CA SER A 308 7.12 -18.87 14.97
C SER A 308 7.23 -18.75 13.46
N VAL A 309 8.17 -19.49 12.86
CA VAL A 309 8.27 -19.62 11.42
C VAL A 309 7.20 -20.58 10.93
N ASP A 310 6.07 -20.05 10.45
CA ASP A 310 5.04 -20.83 9.76
C ASP A 310 5.11 -20.63 8.24
N GLN A 311 4.47 -21.55 7.48
CA GLN A 311 4.43 -21.48 6.02
C GLN A 311 3.81 -20.17 5.51
N ALA A 312 2.90 -19.60 6.29
CA ALA A 312 2.24 -18.35 5.97
C ALA A 312 3.19 -17.15 6.06
N MET A 313 4.13 -17.10 7.01
CA MET A 313 5.18 -16.07 7.04
C MET A 313 6.27 -16.34 6.01
N ARG A 314 6.67 -17.61 5.83
CA ARG A 314 7.68 -18.00 4.83
C ARG A 314 7.35 -17.53 3.42
N ARG A 315 6.08 -17.66 2.99
CA ARG A 315 5.67 -17.20 1.65
C ARG A 315 5.63 -15.68 1.50
N ARG A 316 5.44 -14.95 2.60
CA ARG A 316 5.25 -13.49 2.61
C ARG A 316 6.57 -12.72 2.69
N MET A 317 7.62 -13.28 3.26
CA MET A 317 8.88 -12.54 3.42
C MET A 317 9.75 -12.64 2.16
N ARG A 318 10.31 -11.51 1.75
CA ARG A 318 11.39 -11.42 0.76
C ARG A 318 12.47 -10.51 1.32
N LEU A 319 13.61 -11.09 1.67
CA LEU A 319 14.75 -10.34 2.18
C LEU A 319 15.62 -9.88 1.01
N LEU A 320 15.85 -8.57 0.94
CA LEU A 320 16.60 -7.92 -0.12
C LEU A 320 17.97 -7.51 0.44
N PRO A 321 19.04 -8.30 0.19
CA PRO A 321 20.38 -7.99 0.68
C PRO A 321 20.96 -6.77 -0.04
N PHE A 322 21.35 -5.77 0.73
CA PHE A 322 22.16 -4.62 0.32
C PHE A 322 23.40 -4.61 1.21
N VAL A 323 24.32 -5.54 0.94
CA VAL A 323 25.46 -5.86 1.83
C VAL A 323 26.75 -5.14 1.44
N ARG A 324 26.88 -4.68 0.20
CA ARG A 324 28.07 -3.94 -0.25
C ARG A 324 28.11 -2.58 0.42
N LYS A 325 29.18 -2.27 1.15
CA LYS A 325 29.39 -0.97 1.78
C LYS A 325 30.03 -0.01 0.77
N VAL A 326 29.53 1.23 0.72
CA VAL A 326 30.14 2.30 -0.09
C VAL A 326 31.47 2.67 0.57
N PRO A 327 32.60 2.62 -0.15
CA PRO A 327 33.88 3.15 0.34
C PRO A 327 33.77 4.64 0.66
N ASP A 328 34.47 5.11 1.69
CA ASP A 328 34.35 6.49 2.19
C ASP A 328 34.68 7.53 1.11
N ASP A 329 35.61 7.22 0.20
CA ASP A 329 36.04 8.03 -0.94
C ASP A 329 35.08 7.97 -2.14
N GLU A 330 34.17 6.99 -2.17
CA GLU A 330 33.12 6.86 -3.18
C GLU A 330 31.77 7.43 -2.72
N ILE A 331 31.68 8.00 -1.50
CA ILE A 331 30.43 8.59 -0.98
C ILE A 331 30.04 9.81 -1.81
N ASP A 332 28.96 9.66 -2.57
CA ASP A 332 28.35 10.73 -3.35
C ASP A 332 27.13 11.31 -2.61
N LEU A 333 27.32 12.47 -1.98
CA LEU A 333 26.25 13.16 -1.24
C LEU A 333 25.11 13.65 -2.15
N GLN A 334 25.34 13.75 -3.46
CA GLN A 334 24.34 14.18 -4.45
C GLN A 334 23.75 13.00 -5.22
N LEU A 335 24.04 11.76 -4.82
CA LEU A 335 23.59 10.56 -5.54
C LEU A 335 22.08 10.56 -5.76
N LEU A 336 21.29 10.88 -4.73
CA LEU A 336 19.83 10.90 -4.84
C LEU A 336 19.34 11.95 -5.85
N GLU A 337 19.98 13.12 -5.94
CA GLU A 337 19.63 14.15 -6.92
C GLU A 337 19.94 13.68 -8.34
N LYS A 338 21.09 13.02 -8.54
CA LYS A 338 21.48 12.42 -9.83
C LYS A 338 20.50 11.34 -10.27
N LEU A 339 20.11 10.45 -9.36
CA LEU A 339 19.10 9.42 -9.65
C LEU A 339 17.73 10.03 -9.96
N MET A 340 17.32 11.08 -9.24
CA MET A 340 16.05 11.74 -9.51
C MET A 340 16.03 12.55 -10.81
N ALA A 341 17.19 12.98 -11.33
CA ALA A 341 17.30 13.54 -12.67
C ALA A 341 16.98 12.52 -13.77
N GLU A 342 17.15 11.23 -13.48
CA GLU A 342 16.83 10.09 -14.36
C GLU A 342 15.43 9.51 -14.11
N ALA A 343 14.62 10.10 -13.22
CA ALA A 343 13.35 9.54 -12.78
C ALA A 343 12.35 9.19 -13.91
N PRO A 344 12.21 9.97 -15.01
CA PRO A 344 11.41 9.56 -16.16
C PRO A 344 11.86 8.23 -16.79
N GLY A 345 13.18 8.03 -16.96
CA GLY A 345 13.76 6.78 -17.44
C GLY A 345 13.60 5.63 -16.44
N ILE A 346 13.80 5.91 -15.15
CA ILE A 346 13.60 4.91 -14.08
C ILE A 346 12.14 4.46 -14.03
N LEU A 347 11.16 5.37 -14.18
CA LEU A 347 9.75 4.99 -14.26
C LEU A 347 9.46 4.10 -15.46
N SER A 348 10.06 4.37 -16.63
CA SER A 348 9.96 3.47 -17.80
C SER A 348 10.52 2.08 -17.51
N TRP A 349 11.68 2.01 -16.85
CA TRP A 349 12.28 0.76 -16.38
C TRP A 349 11.39 0.00 -15.39
N MET A 350 10.70 0.71 -14.49
CA MET A 350 9.70 0.12 -13.58
C MET A 350 8.47 -0.41 -14.34
N ILE A 351 7.98 0.31 -15.35
CA ILE A 351 6.84 -0.12 -16.17
C ILE A 351 7.19 -1.39 -16.94
N GLU A 352 8.38 -1.46 -17.53
CA GLU A 352 8.88 -2.70 -18.15
C GLU A 352 8.95 -3.84 -17.12
N GLY A 353 9.41 -3.55 -15.91
CA GLY A 353 9.35 -4.46 -14.76
C GLY A 353 7.96 -4.97 -14.45
N CYS A 354 6.94 -4.11 -14.55
CA CYS A 354 5.54 -4.47 -14.33
C CYS A 354 5.07 -5.46 -15.41
N LEU A 355 5.44 -5.23 -16.67
CA LEU A 355 5.12 -6.14 -17.77
C LEU A 355 5.84 -7.48 -17.63
N LYS A 356 7.10 -7.49 -17.17
CA LYS A 356 7.84 -8.71 -16.85
C LYS A 356 7.18 -9.47 -15.70
N TRP A 357 6.81 -8.78 -14.63
CA TRP A 357 6.11 -9.35 -13.48
C TRP A 357 4.78 -9.99 -13.87
N GLN A 358 3.98 -9.36 -14.73
CA GLN A 358 2.71 -9.94 -15.17
C GLN A 358 2.84 -11.29 -15.89
N ARG A 359 3.99 -11.56 -16.54
CA ARG A 359 4.22 -12.80 -17.29
C ARG A 359 4.65 -13.97 -16.40
N GLN A 360 5.42 -13.71 -15.34
CA GLN A 360 6.11 -14.76 -14.57
C GLN A 360 6.05 -14.56 -13.04
N GLY A 361 5.29 -13.60 -12.56
CA GLY A 361 5.30 -13.17 -11.16
C GLY A 361 6.63 -12.52 -10.77
N LEU A 362 6.88 -12.42 -9.46
CA LEU A 362 8.18 -11.96 -8.93
C LEU A 362 9.34 -12.90 -9.31
N GLY A 363 9.03 -14.17 -9.56
CA GLY A 363 10.02 -15.23 -9.82
C GLY A 363 10.91 -15.54 -8.62
N SER A 364 11.83 -16.48 -8.82
CA SER A 364 12.94 -16.75 -7.90
C SER A 364 14.11 -15.79 -8.17
N CYS A 365 14.97 -15.65 -7.17
CA CYS A 365 16.28 -15.04 -7.29
C CYS A 365 17.17 -15.69 -6.22
N ALA A 366 18.27 -16.30 -6.62
CA ALA A 366 19.10 -17.09 -5.73
C ALA A 366 19.55 -16.28 -4.51
N LYS A 367 19.93 -15.02 -4.71
CA LYS A 367 20.38 -14.11 -3.63
C LYS A 367 19.26 -13.78 -2.63
N VAL A 368 18.04 -13.54 -3.11
CA VAL A 368 16.87 -13.23 -2.27
C VAL A 368 16.36 -14.49 -1.57
N ASP A 369 16.32 -15.61 -2.27
CA ASP A 369 15.82 -16.89 -1.74
C ASP A 369 16.77 -17.45 -0.67
N ALA A 370 18.09 -17.35 -0.89
CA ALA A 370 19.09 -17.69 0.11
C ALA A 370 18.95 -16.79 1.35
N ALA A 371 18.98 -15.46 1.17
CA ALA A 371 18.85 -14.51 2.29
C ALA A 371 17.56 -14.73 3.10
N THR A 372 16.45 -14.97 2.41
CA THR A 372 15.16 -15.25 3.05
C THR A 372 15.19 -16.59 3.79
N THR A 373 15.76 -17.63 3.19
CA THR A 373 15.85 -18.96 3.80
C THR A 373 16.73 -18.96 5.03
N ASP A 374 17.87 -18.27 4.97
CA ASP A 374 18.83 -18.18 6.07
C ASP A 374 18.22 -17.47 7.26
N TYR A 375 17.60 -16.29 7.05
CA TYR A 375 16.88 -15.60 8.11
C TYR A 375 15.76 -16.45 8.72
N LEU A 376 14.94 -17.13 7.90
CA LEU A 376 13.89 -17.99 8.44
C LEU A 376 14.42 -19.24 9.14
N ARG A 377 15.66 -19.67 8.85
CA ARG A 377 16.33 -20.77 9.56
C ARG A 377 16.88 -20.28 10.90
N GLU A 378 17.51 -19.11 10.93
CA GLU A 378 17.96 -18.45 12.16
C GLU A 378 16.80 -18.29 13.15
N GLU A 379 15.62 -17.92 12.67
CA GLU A 379 14.42 -17.74 13.49
C GLU A 379 13.63 -19.04 13.79
N ASP A 380 13.98 -20.18 13.17
CA ASP A 380 13.32 -21.47 13.41
C ASP A 380 14.02 -22.30 14.49
N ALA A 381 13.97 -21.82 15.73
CA ALA A 381 14.64 -22.46 16.85
C ALA A 381 14.23 -23.91 17.11
N VAL A 382 12.94 -24.24 16.96
CA VAL A 382 12.47 -25.63 17.09
C VAL A 382 13.01 -26.48 15.95
N GLY A 383 13.09 -25.95 14.73
CA GLY A 383 13.74 -26.60 13.59
C GLY A 383 15.23 -26.86 13.84
N ASN A 384 15.94 -25.87 14.37
CA ASN A 384 17.37 -25.98 14.72
C ASN A 384 17.58 -27.05 15.81
N TRP A 385 16.77 -27.03 16.86
CA TRP A 385 16.78 -28.08 17.88
C TRP A 385 16.51 -29.49 17.31
N ILE A 386 15.56 -29.63 16.38
CA ILE A 386 15.30 -30.93 15.73
C ILE A 386 16.52 -31.39 14.94
N SER A 387 17.16 -30.49 14.19
CA SER A 387 18.39 -30.79 13.43
C SER A 387 19.55 -31.20 14.34
N ASP A 388 19.75 -30.44 15.41
CA ASP A 388 20.92 -30.54 16.28
C ASP A 388 20.79 -31.66 17.31
N CYS A 389 19.60 -31.81 17.89
CA CYS A 389 19.36 -32.69 19.04
C CYS A 389 18.49 -33.90 18.73
N CYS A 390 17.87 -34.02 17.55
CA CYS A 390 16.97 -35.13 17.24
C CYS A 390 17.43 -36.00 16.06
N ILE A 391 16.97 -37.26 16.06
CA ILE A 391 17.07 -38.21 14.94
C ILE A 391 15.67 -38.34 14.36
N GLN A 392 15.55 -38.13 13.06
CA GLN A 392 14.29 -38.30 12.33
C GLN A 392 14.31 -39.64 11.58
N ARG A 393 13.51 -40.61 12.06
CA ARG A 393 13.40 -41.94 11.46
C ARG A 393 11.96 -42.44 11.53
N SER A 394 11.46 -42.95 10.40
CA SER A 394 10.15 -43.58 10.34
C SER A 394 10.07 -44.76 11.32
N GLY A 395 9.03 -44.80 12.15
CA GLY A 395 8.80 -45.85 13.14
C GLY A 395 9.34 -45.58 14.55
N ASP A 396 10.23 -44.60 14.72
CA ASP A 396 10.73 -44.21 16.04
C ASP A 396 9.64 -43.51 16.85
N PHE A 397 9.61 -43.74 18.17
CA PHE A 397 8.69 -43.09 19.11
C PHE A 397 9.47 -42.48 20.26
N GLU A 398 9.17 -41.23 20.60
CA GLU A 398 9.69 -40.57 21.79
C GLU A 398 8.59 -39.86 22.57
N SER A 399 8.72 -39.86 23.90
CA SER A 399 7.72 -39.25 24.78
C SER A 399 7.70 -37.73 24.65
N SER A 400 6.51 -37.11 24.73
CA SER A 400 6.39 -35.65 24.68
C SER A 400 7.12 -34.97 25.84
N ALA A 401 7.28 -35.66 26.97
CA ALA A 401 8.06 -35.18 28.10
C ALA A 401 9.54 -35.06 27.72
N LYS A 402 10.16 -36.15 27.25
CA LYS A 402 11.59 -36.17 26.90
C LYS A 402 11.93 -35.23 25.74
N LEU A 403 11.06 -35.15 24.72
CA LEU A 403 11.21 -34.18 23.64
C LEU A 403 11.16 -32.74 24.16
N PHE A 404 10.18 -32.42 25.02
CA PHE A 404 10.05 -31.08 25.57
C PHE A 404 11.19 -30.72 26.52
N ASP A 405 11.67 -31.66 27.32
CA ASP A 405 12.77 -31.41 28.25
C ASP A 405 14.07 -31.13 27.49
N SER A 406 14.35 -31.88 26.41
CA SER A 406 15.48 -31.60 25.51
C SER A 406 15.33 -30.25 24.80
N TRP A 407 14.13 -29.93 24.29
CA TRP A 407 13.85 -28.62 23.69
C TRP A 407 14.07 -27.49 24.68
N LYS A 408 13.60 -27.66 25.92
CA LYS A 408 13.74 -26.65 26.97
C LYS A 408 15.22 -26.38 27.28
N SER A 409 16.03 -27.42 27.43
CA SER A 409 17.48 -27.27 27.64
C SER A 409 18.17 -26.56 26.48
N TYR A 410 17.81 -26.88 25.23
CA TYR A 410 18.35 -26.21 24.05
C TYR A 410 17.95 -24.73 23.99
N ALA A 411 16.67 -24.43 24.20
CA ALA A 411 16.16 -23.06 24.22
C ALA A 411 16.79 -22.23 25.35
N ASP A 412 16.90 -22.79 26.56
CA ASP A 412 17.54 -22.12 27.70
C ASP A 412 19.03 -21.82 27.39
N ALA A 413 19.76 -22.76 26.76
CA ALA A 413 21.15 -22.54 26.34
C ALA A 413 21.30 -21.46 25.26
N ALA A 414 20.27 -21.28 24.42
CA ALA A 414 20.22 -20.24 23.38
C ALA A 414 19.64 -18.90 23.89
N ASN A 415 19.33 -18.76 25.19
CA ASN A 415 18.57 -17.62 25.76
C ASN A 415 17.20 -17.39 25.10
N GLU A 416 16.58 -18.46 24.61
CA GLU A 416 15.26 -18.44 24.00
C GLU A 416 14.17 -18.89 24.96
N HIS A 417 12.93 -18.45 24.70
CA HIS A 417 11.80 -18.84 25.53
C HIS A 417 11.16 -20.15 25.03
N ALA A 418 11.41 -21.26 25.74
CA ALA A 418 10.89 -22.59 25.41
C ALA A 418 9.34 -22.72 25.34
N GLY A 419 8.60 -21.77 25.94
CA GLY A 419 7.14 -21.81 26.03
C GLY A 419 6.63 -22.95 26.93
N ASN A 420 5.47 -23.54 26.58
CA ASN A 420 4.88 -24.65 27.33
C ASN A 420 4.71 -25.93 26.47
N LYS A 421 4.46 -27.07 27.13
CA LYS A 421 4.31 -28.39 26.47
C LYS A 421 3.23 -28.40 25.38
N LYS A 422 2.17 -27.60 25.53
CA LYS A 422 1.07 -27.52 24.55
C LYS A 422 1.52 -26.80 23.27
N THR A 423 2.18 -25.63 23.39
CA THR A 423 2.69 -24.87 22.24
C THR A 423 3.78 -25.64 21.50
N PHE A 424 4.67 -26.31 22.24
CA PHE A 424 5.69 -27.20 21.66
C PHE A 424 5.07 -28.38 20.89
N SER A 425 4.10 -29.07 21.49
CA SER A 425 3.42 -30.21 20.82
C SER A 425 2.72 -29.76 19.53
N GLN A 426 2.11 -28.57 19.53
CA GLN A 426 1.52 -27.99 18.32
C GLN A 426 2.57 -27.65 17.25
N ALA A 427 3.75 -27.19 17.66
CA ALA A 427 4.85 -26.90 16.76
C ALA A 427 5.39 -28.16 16.05
N LEU A 428 5.43 -29.30 16.75
CA LEU A 428 5.78 -30.61 16.17
C LEU A 428 4.69 -31.11 15.21
N LEU A 429 3.40 -31.02 15.59
CA LEU A 429 2.29 -31.38 14.70
C LEU A 429 2.31 -30.58 13.40
N LYS A 430 2.54 -29.26 13.48
CA LYS A 430 2.65 -28.38 12.30
C LYS A 430 3.83 -28.73 11.39
N ARG A 431 4.88 -29.37 11.92
CA ARG A 431 6.06 -29.86 11.17
C ARG A 431 5.87 -31.27 10.62
N GLY A 432 4.67 -31.85 10.76
CA GLY A 432 4.33 -33.15 10.17
C GLY A 432 4.59 -34.36 11.06
N PHE A 433 5.05 -34.17 12.30
CA PHE A 433 5.16 -35.29 13.25
C PHE A 433 3.78 -35.73 13.72
N GLN A 434 3.57 -37.04 13.85
CA GLN A 434 2.29 -37.59 14.27
C GLN A 434 2.27 -37.82 15.78
N ALA A 435 1.28 -37.26 16.46
CA ALA A 435 1.04 -37.57 17.86
C ALA A 435 0.59 -39.04 18.00
N SER A 436 1.20 -39.75 18.94
CA SER A 436 0.94 -41.17 19.19
C SER A 436 1.01 -41.48 20.69
N ARG A 437 0.68 -42.72 21.05
CA ARG A 437 0.72 -43.21 22.42
C ARG A 437 1.31 -44.61 22.45
N LYS A 438 2.26 -44.84 23.36
CA LYS A 438 2.81 -46.18 23.65
C LYS A 438 2.47 -46.53 25.10
N GLY A 439 1.51 -47.43 25.29
CA GLY A 439 0.91 -47.69 26.60
C GLY A 439 0.19 -46.45 27.16
N GLN A 440 0.57 -46.01 28.36
CA GLN A 440 0.00 -44.79 28.97
C GLN A 440 0.74 -43.50 28.54
N VAL A 441 1.91 -43.59 27.91
CA VAL A 441 2.79 -42.45 27.59
C VAL A 441 2.41 -41.81 26.25
N ARG A 442 2.14 -40.50 26.25
CA ARG A 442 1.90 -39.69 25.05
C ARG A 442 3.24 -39.23 24.44
N GLY A 443 3.33 -39.20 23.13
CA GLY A 443 4.57 -38.88 22.41
C GLY A 443 4.34 -38.59 20.93
N PHE A 444 5.43 -38.59 20.18
CA PHE A 444 5.43 -38.36 18.74
C PHE A 444 6.15 -39.50 18.02
N MET A 445 5.65 -39.85 16.84
CA MET A 445 6.31 -40.79 15.91
C MET A 445 7.24 -40.02 14.98
N GLY A 446 8.30 -40.69 14.51
CA GLY A 446 9.20 -40.16 13.51
C GLY A 446 10.37 -39.36 14.08
N ILE A 447 10.48 -39.25 15.40
CA ILE A 447 11.47 -38.40 16.07
C ILE A 447 11.91 -39.00 17.42
N THR A 448 13.22 -38.99 17.67
CA THR A 448 13.85 -39.33 18.96
C THR A 448 14.96 -38.33 19.29
N VAL A 449 15.28 -38.14 20.58
CA VAL A 449 16.41 -37.30 21.00
C VAL A 449 17.72 -38.09 20.81
N LYS A 450 18.76 -37.46 20.26
CA LYS A 450 20.11 -38.06 20.10
C LYS A 450 20.67 -38.45 21.47
N SER A 451 21.24 -39.66 21.54
CA SER A 451 21.96 -40.13 22.73
C SER A 451 23.17 -39.23 23.00
N GLY A 452 23.19 -38.53 24.14
CA GLY A 452 24.28 -37.60 24.51
C GLY A 452 24.05 -36.13 24.19
N ALA A 453 22.85 -35.73 23.76
CA ALA A 453 22.47 -34.32 23.75
C ALA A 453 22.55 -33.77 25.19
N PRO A 454 23.08 -32.55 25.41
CA PRO A 454 23.35 -32.04 26.76
C PRO A 454 22.08 -32.09 27.60
N HIS A 455 22.07 -32.99 28.57
CA HIS A 455 21.10 -33.02 29.65
C HIS A 455 21.74 -32.25 30.78
N GLY A 456 21.24 -31.02 31.02
CA GLY A 456 21.42 -30.27 32.27
C GLY A 456 22.84 -30.15 32.80
#